data_AF-A0AAW1RMU0-F1
#
_entry.id   AF-A0AAW1RMU0-F1
#
_cell.length_a   1.000
_cell.length_b   1.000
_cell.length_c   1.000
_cell.angle_alpha   90.00
_cell.angle_beta   90.00
_cell.angle_gamma   90.00
#
_symmetry.space_group_name_H-M   'P 1'
#
loop_
_entity.id
_entity.type
_entity.pdbx_description
1 polymer ?
#
loop_
_entity_poly.entity_id
_entity_poly.type
_entity_poly.pdbx_seq_one_letter_code
_entity_poly.pdbx_strand_id
1 'polypeptide(L)'
;MFSGPAPVRAVSDIQRMGMFPAVFTPPPALQAVLGDGFGAPCSAVMAAAEALLSAWGPQEPISTEERRLALLAALLLPLRAAQAPAKKKKGSAMPVSAHIVREAIKWRTRDADAVAEVHGAALELLRLHARLRGPETGGAGFAAAEEDVRVALGRLLRRLGKLGLWRTSVLLAPLLAMPEAAPLGVDSAAAAAAAADARSASPEALGAAAGAPEQACVAARAEVCRDLESAVGAFGLEGCWAWKPLLDGREVMAELRLPKGPQVGAASARVLDWQLAHPTASAEDCRAWLRSQGPPST
;
A
#
# COMPACT_ATOMS: atom_id res chain seq x y z
N MET A 1 17.27 -12.21 -12.60
CA MET A 1 17.42 -11.14 -11.58
C MET A 1 16.45 -11.36 -10.42
N PHE A 2 15.19 -10.93 -10.51
CA PHE A 2 14.26 -10.98 -9.36
C PHE A 2 13.81 -12.39 -8.92
N SER A 3 13.75 -13.35 -9.84
CA SER A 3 13.43 -14.76 -9.53
C SER A 3 14.68 -15.60 -9.21
N GLY A 4 15.86 -14.98 -9.19
CA GLY A 4 17.12 -15.66 -8.86
C GLY A 4 17.31 -15.81 -7.36
N PRO A 5 18.38 -16.50 -6.92
CA PRO A 5 18.63 -16.77 -5.51
C PRO A 5 19.03 -15.54 -4.69
N ALA A 6 19.59 -14.50 -5.33
CA ALA A 6 20.07 -13.29 -4.66
C ALA A 6 19.68 -12.01 -5.44
N PRO A 7 18.37 -11.65 -5.46
CA PRO A 7 17.89 -10.55 -6.28
C PRO A 7 18.45 -9.18 -5.87
N VAL A 8 18.60 -8.91 -4.57
CA VAL A 8 19.19 -7.65 -4.08
C VAL A 8 20.64 -7.50 -4.49
N ARG A 9 21.44 -8.57 -4.38
CA ARG A 9 22.84 -8.56 -4.85
C ARG A 9 22.92 -8.27 -6.34
N ALA A 10 22.08 -8.93 -7.14
CA ALA A 10 22.06 -8.70 -8.58
C ALA A 10 21.75 -7.24 -8.95
N VAL A 11 20.80 -6.60 -8.27
CA VAL A 11 20.47 -5.18 -8.49
C VAL A 11 21.57 -4.25 -7.99
N SER A 12 22.18 -4.56 -6.84
CA SER A 12 23.35 -3.83 -6.33
C SER A 12 24.52 -3.87 -7.31
N ASP A 13 24.80 -5.03 -7.92
CA ASP A 13 25.89 -5.15 -8.89
C ASP A 13 25.58 -4.36 -10.18
N ILE A 14 24.33 -4.41 -10.68
CA ILE A 14 23.87 -3.58 -11.79
C ILE A 14 24.09 -2.09 -11.49
N GLN A 15 23.77 -1.65 -10.26
CA GLN A 15 23.98 -0.26 -9.88
C GLN A 15 25.46 0.11 -9.77
N ARG A 16 26.30 -0.77 -9.18
CA ARG A 16 27.75 -0.55 -9.07
C ARG A 16 28.43 -0.46 -10.44
N MET A 17 27.93 -1.18 -11.44
CA MET A 17 28.42 -1.13 -12.81
C MET A 17 27.87 0.06 -13.61
N GLY A 18 27.03 0.92 -13.01
CA GLY A 18 26.42 2.06 -13.71
C GLY A 18 25.35 1.66 -14.73
N MET A 19 24.87 0.41 -14.70
CA MET A 19 23.91 -0.12 -15.66
C MET A 19 22.46 0.08 -15.25
N PHE A 20 22.19 0.65 -14.07
CA PHE A 20 20.84 0.79 -13.54
C PHE A 20 19.89 1.57 -14.48
N PRO A 21 20.26 2.74 -15.02
CA PRO A 21 19.41 3.47 -15.97
C PRO A 21 19.14 2.71 -17.28
N ALA A 22 20.05 1.81 -17.67
CA ALA A 22 19.88 0.96 -18.85
C ALA A 22 18.93 -0.22 -18.61
N VAL A 23 18.86 -0.74 -17.38
CA VAL A 23 17.97 -1.86 -17.02
C VAL A 23 16.58 -1.36 -16.62
N PHE A 24 16.51 -0.25 -15.88
CA PHE A 24 15.29 0.35 -15.36
C PHE A 24 15.00 1.68 -16.05
N THR A 25 15.00 1.66 -17.38
CA THR A 25 14.95 2.87 -18.20
C THR A 25 13.64 3.64 -18.03
N PRO A 26 13.69 4.86 -17.47
CA PRO A 26 12.54 5.75 -17.43
C PRO A 26 12.34 6.44 -18.78
N PRO A 27 11.22 7.15 -18.99
CA PRO A 27 11.03 7.96 -20.19
C PRO A 27 12.16 9.01 -20.36
N PRO A 28 12.58 9.36 -21.59
CA PRO A 28 13.73 10.24 -21.83
C PRO A 28 13.68 11.58 -21.09
N ALA A 29 12.51 12.22 -21.03
CA ALA A 29 12.33 13.48 -20.31
C ALA A 29 12.59 13.33 -18.80
N LEU A 30 12.21 12.19 -18.22
CA LEU A 30 12.44 11.91 -16.81
C LEU A 30 13.88 11.46 -16.54
N GLN A 31 14.49 10.69 -17.47
CA GLN A 31 15.91 10.33 -17.39
C GLN A 31 16.80 11.56 -17.26
N ALA A 32 16.51 12.63 -18.01
CA ALA A 32 17.25 13.88 -17.93
C ALA A 32 17.17 14.56 -16.55
N VAL A 33 16.06 14.38 -15.83
CA VAL A 33 15.85 14.92 -14.47
C VAL A 33 16.50 14.03 -13.41
N LEU A 34 16.39 12.71 -13.55
CA LEU A 34 16.91 11.73 -12.60
C LEU A 34 18.44 11.59 -12.66
N GLY A 35 19.03 11.81 -13.83
CA GLY A 35 20.43 11.50 -14.10
C GLY A 35 20.72 10.00 -13.96
N ASP A 36 21.99 9.66 -13.76
CA ASP A 36 22.41 8.24 -13.66
C ASP A 36 22.43 7.72 -12.20
N GLY A 37 22.29 8.63 -11.23
CA GLY A 37 22.42 8.33 -9.80
C GLY A 37 21.18 7.73 -9.12
N PHE A 38 20.01 7.76 -9.77
CA PHE A 38 18.75 7.35 -9.13
C PHE A 38 18.70 5.86 -8.77
N GLY A 39 19.59 5.04 -9.32
CA GLY A 39 19.70 3.63 -8.96
C GLY A 39 20.15 3.39 -7.52
N ALA A 40 20.92 4.31 -6.92
CA ALA A 40 21.40 4.16 -5.55
C ALA A 40 20.26 4.15 -4.50
N PRO A 41 19.38 5.17 -4.42
CA PRO A 41 18.24 5.14 -3.50
C PRO A 41 17.29 3.98 -3.79
N CYS A 42 17.04 3.65 -5.06
CA CYS A 42 16.22 2.49 -5.44
C CYS A 42 16.79 1.19 -4.85
N SER A 43 18.09 0.93 -5.07
CA SER A 43 18.77 -0.27 -4.58
C SER A 43 18.76 -0.36 -3.05
N ALA A 44 18.92 0.78 -2.35
CA ALA A 44 18.89 0.85 -0.90
C ALA A 44 17.50 0.48 -0.33
N VAL A 45 16.42 0.99 -0.92
CA VAL A 45 15.05 0.64 -0.51
C VAL A 45 14.74 -0.84 -0.76
N MET A 46 15.21 -1.40 -1.89
CA MET A 46 15.06 -2.83 -2.16
C MET A 46 15.81 -3.71 -1.14
N ALA A 47 17.03 -3.32 -0.75
CA ALA A 47 17.79 -4.01 0.28
C ALA A 47 17.09 -3.97 1.64
N ALA A 48 16.56 -2.80 2.02
CA ALA A 48 15.77 -2.65 3.24
C ALA A 48 14.51 -3.52 3.23
N ALA A 49 13.84 -3.69 2.08
CA ALA A 49 12.71 -4.59 1.94
C ALA A 49 13.10 -6.06 2.13
N GLU A 50 14.26 -6.51 1.62
CA GLU A 50 14.74 -7.88 1.85
C GLU A 50 15.10 -8.15 3.31
N ALA A 51 15.75 -7.19 3.97
CA ALA A 51 16.01 -7.26 5.41
C ALA A 51 14.71 -7.30 6.22
N LEU A 52 13.73 -6.45 5.86
CA LEU A 52 12.42 -6.40 6.50
C LEU A 52 11.62 -7.70 6.32
N LEU A 53 11.62 -8.28 5.12
CA LEU A 53 10.98 -9.59 4.87
C LEU A 53 11.53 -10.68 5.79
N SER A 54 12.84 -10.64 6.06
CA SER A 54 13.50 -11.61 6.94
C SER A 54 13.17 -11.38 8.42
N ALA A 55 12.97 -10.12 8.83
CA ALA A 55 12.69 -9.74 10.21
C ALA A 55 11.19 -9.77 10.58
N TRP A 56 10.30 -9.51 9.63
CA TRP A 56 8.86 -9.44 9.87
C TRP A 56 8.27 -10.77 10.32
N GLY A 57 8.70 -11.88 9.69
CA GLY A 57 8.22 -13.22 10.03
C GLY A 57 6.69 -13.33 10.03
N PRO A 58 6.02 -13.05 8.90
CA PRO A 58 4.56 -12.98 8.86
C PRO A 58 3.91 -14.35 9.07
N GLN A 59 2.66 -14.37 9.52
CA GLN A 59 1.96 -15.59 9.97
C GLN A 59 1.89 -16.71 8.92
N GLU A 60 1.68 -16.35 7.66
CA GLU A 60 1.74 -17.26 6.52
C GLU A 60 3.05 -17.05 5.75
N PRO A 61 3.63 -18.07 5.11
CA PRO A 61 4.84 -17.88 4.31
C PRO A 61 4.56 -17.04 3.05
N ILE A 62 5.41 -16.04 2.80
CA ILE A 62 5.35 -15.25 1.56
C ILE A 62 5.76 -16.12 0.38
N SER A 63 4.91 -16.21 -0.64
CA SER A 63 5.19 -16.98 -1.84
C SER A 63 6.36 -16.39 -2.65
N THR A 64 7.00 -17.20 -3.51
CA THR A 64 8.07 -16.71 -4.40
C THR A 64 7.60 -15.59 -5.32
N GLU A 65 6.36 -15.66 -5.83
CA GLU A 65 5.80 -14.63 -6.71
C GLU A 65 5.55 -13.32 -5.95
N GLU A 66 5.01 -13.41 -4.74
CA GLU A 66 4.78 -12.26 -3.87
C GLU A 66 6.08 -11.61 -3.42
N ARG A 67 7.09 -12.41 -3.03
CA ARG A 67 8.44 -11.91 -2.72
C ARG A 67 9.05 -11.17 -3.91
N ARG A 68 8.95 -11.74 -5.12
CA ARG A 68 9.43 -11.12 -6.36
C ARG A 68 8.76 -9.76 -6.59
N LEU A 69 7.44 -9.69 -6.44
CA LEU A 69 6.67 -8.46 -6.61
C LEU A 69 7.01 -7.42 -5.54
N ALA A 70 7.13 -7.83 -4.28
CA ALA A 70 7.47 -6.97 -3.17
C ALA A 70 8.84 -6.31 -3.34
N LEU A 71 9.85 -7.07 -3.77
CA LEU A 71 11.18 -6.53 -4.04
C LEU A 71 11.19 -5.57 -5.24
N LEU A 72 10.45 -5.88 -6.31
CA LEU A 72 10.31 -4.96 -7.44
C LEU A 72 9.59 -3.67 -7.03
N ALA A 73 8.50 -3.78 -6.26
CA ALA A 73 7.74 -2.64 -5.80
C ALA A 73 8.58 -1.77 -4.86
N ALA A 74 9.36 -2.37 -3.95
CA ALA A 74 10.31 -1.65 -3.10
C ALA A 74 11.40 -0.95 -3.93
N LEU A 75 11.98 -1.64 -4.92
CA LEU A 75 12.99 -1.07 -5.80
C LEU A 75 12.51 0.21 -6.50
N LEU A 76 11.28 0.20 -7.00
CA LEU A 76 10.70 1.32 -7.74
C LEU A 76 9.97 2.34 -6.84
N LEU A 77 9.95 2.13 -5.52
CA LEU A 77 9.23 2.98 -4.57
C LEU A 77 9.69 4.46 -4.60
N PRO A 78 10.99 4.78 -4.77
CA PRO A 78 11.42 6.18 -4.92
C PRO A 78 10.81 6.86 -6.15
N LEU A 79 10.41 6.11 -7.19
CA LEU A 79 9.83 6.64 -8.42
C LEU A 79 8.29 6.75 -8.37
N ARG A 80 7.66 6.40 -7.24
CA ARG A 80 6.18 6.26 -7.12
C ARG A 80 5.38 7.50 -7.51
N ALA A 81 5.93 8.69 -7.33
CA ALA A 81 5.24 9.95 -7.61
C ALA A 81 5.42 10.42 -9.06
N ALA A 82 6.45 9.91 -9.75
CA ALA A 82 6.77 10.34 -11.10
C ALA A 82 5.80 9.74 -12.13
N GLN A 83 5.54 10.50 -13.19
CA GLN A 83 4.60 10.16 -14.25
C GLN A 83 5.28 9.99 -15.61
N ALA A 84 4.77 9.07 -16.41
CA ALA A 84 5.22 8.75 -17.76
C ALA A 84 4.08 8.98 -18.75
N PRO A 85 4.38 9.36 -20.01
CA PRO A 85 3.37 9.48 -21.05
C PRO A 85 2.76 8.11 -21.37
N ALA A 86 1.42 8.02 -21.39
CA ALA A 86 0.72 6.78 -21.70
C ALA A 86 0.38 6.67 -23.20
N LYS A 87 0.59 5.47 -23.77
CA LYS A 87 0.37 5.17 -25.20
C LYS A 87 -1.11 5.20 -25.62
N LYS A 88 -2.05 4.95 -24.70
CA LYS A 88 -3.47 4.72 -25.02
C LYS A 88 -4.27 6.00 -25.37
N LYS A 89 -3.82 7.19 -24.92
CA LYS A 89 -4.50 8.46 -25.21
C LYS A 89 -3.50 9.63 -25.14
N LYS A 90 -3.49 10.49 -26.16
CA LYS A 90 -2.65 11.71 -26.18
C LYS A 90 -2.98 12.56 -24.93
N GLY A 91 -1.97 12.84 -24.11
CA GLY A 91 -2.12 13.57 -22.84
C GLY A 91 -2.49 12.73 -21.61
N SER A 92 -2.69 11.41 -21.74
CA SER A 92 -2.83 10.54 -20.56
C SER A 92 -1.46 10.22 -19.95
N ALA A 93 -1.40 10.20 -18.62
CA ALA A 93 -0.22 9.85 -17.85
C ALA A 93 -0.41 8.47 -17.18
N MET A 94 0.69 7.80 -16.89
CA MET A 94 0.72 6.59 -16.08
C MET A 94 1.90 6.62 -15.11
N PRO A 95 1.86 5.88 -13.99
CA PRO A 95 2.99 5.81 -13.08
C PRO A 95 4.26 5.34 -13.78
N VAL A 96 5.40 5.97 -13.47
CA VAL A 96 6.71 5.60 -14.03
C VAL A 96 7.10 4.18 -13.67
N SER A 97 6.77 3.74 -12.46
CA SER A 97 6.98 2.35 -12.04
C SER A 97 6.28 1.37 -13.01
N ALA A 98 5.02 1.62 -13.35
CA ALA A 98 4.28 0.82 -14.32
C ALA A 98 4.88 0.92 -15.75
N HIS A 99 5.41 2.08 -16.14
CA HIS A 99 6.12 2.24 -17.43
C HIS A 99 7.38 1.38 -17.47
N ILE A 100 8.25 1.48 -16.47
CA ILE A 100 9.51 0.73 -16.37
C ILE A 100 9.24 -0.77 -16.42
N VAL A 101 8.27 -1.26 -15.63
CA VAL A 101 7.90 -2.68 -15.60
C VAL A 101 7.46 -3.18 -16.97
N ARG A 102 6.69 -2.39 -17.72
CA ARG A 102 6.14 -2.79 -19.03
C ARG A 102 7.11 -2.62 -20.19
N GLU A 103 7.87 -1.54 -20.21
CA GLU A 103 8.63 -1.12 -21.40
C GLU A 103 10.11 -1.47 -21.27
N ALA A 104 10.70 -1.31 -20.08
CA ALA A 104 12.11 -1.64 -19.84
C ALA A 104 12.29 -3.12 -19.45
N ILE A 105 11.60 -3.56 -18.38
CA ILE A 105 11.70 -4.94 -17.88
C ILE A 105 10.90 -5.92 -18.76
N LYS A 106 9.88 -5.42 -19.48
CA LYS A 106 8.98 -6.20 -20.35
C LYS A 106 8.20 -7.29 -19.61
N TRP A 107 7.76 -6.99 -18.39
CA TRP A 107 6.89 -7.87 -17.60
C TRP A 107 5.41 -7.68 -17.95
N ARG A 108 4.56 -8.55 -17.37
CA ARG A 108 3.11 -8.57 -17.61
C ARG A 108 2.47 -7.27 -17.14
N THR A 109 1.42 -6.83 -17.84
CA THR A 109 0.61 -5.66 -17.44
C THR A 109 0.08 -5.80 -16.01
N ARG A 110 -0.33 -7.00 -15.59
CA ARG A 110 -0.76 -7.29 -14.21
C ARG A 110 0.30 -6.91 -13.18
N ASP A 111 1.57 -7.22 -13.44
CA ASP A 111 2.66 -6.91 -12.50
C ASP A 111 2.88 -5.39 -12.41
N ALA A 112 2.77 -4.69 -13.54
CA ALA A 112 2.90 -3.24 -13.58
C ALA A 112 1.76 -2.52 -12.83
N ASP A 113 0.52 -2.97 -13.03
CA ASP A 113 -0.65 -2.45 -12.33
C ASP A 113 -0.57 -2.76 -10.83
N ALA A 114 -0.09 -3.96 -10.47
CA ALA A 114 0.11 -4.34 -9.08
C ALA A 114 1.16 -3.46 -8.37
N VAL A 115 2.30 -3.18 -9.01
CA VAL A 115 3.32 -2.27 -8.44
C VAL A 115 2.72 -0.87 -8.20
N ALA A 116 1.97 -0.34 -9.17
CA ALA A 116 1.32 0.95 -9.03
C ALA A 116 0.27 0.97 -7.89
N GLU A 117 -0.53 -0.09 -7.77
CA GLU A 117 -1.55 -0.22 -6.72
C GLU A 117 -0.92 -0.27 -5.32
N VAL A 118 0.13 -1.08 -5.15
CA VAL A 118 0.87 -1.18 -3.88
C VAL A 118 1.51 0.17 -3.52
N HIS A 119 2.12 0.87 -4.49
CA HIS A 119 2.67 2.21 -4.28
C HIS A 119 1.63 3.21 -3.79
N GLY A 120 0.44 3.20 -4.40
CA GLY A 120 -0.67 4.07 -3.99
C GLY A 120 -1.18 3.75 -2.59
N ALA A 121 -1.26 2.47 -2.24
CA ALA A 121 -1.78 2.03 -0.95
C ALA A 121 -0.81 2.19 0.24
N ALA A 122 0.50 2.19 -0.01
CA ALA A 122 1.51 2.18 1.06
C ALA A 122 1.37 3.37 2.03
N LEU A 123 1.09 4.58 1.51
CA LEU A 123 0.93 5.77 2.36
C LEU A 123 -0.37 5.74 3.15
N GLU A 124 -1.46 5.23 2.57
CA GLU A 124 -2.73 5.05 3.25
C GLU A 124 -2.57 4.08 4.44
N LEU A 125 -1.88 2.96 4.23
CA LEU A 125 -1.58 1.99 5.30
C LEU A 125 -0.68 2.59 6.39
N LEU A 126 0.33 3.38 6.02
CA LEU A 126 1.22 4.00 6.99
C LEU A 126 0.48 5.01 7.88
N ARG A 127 -0.37 5.86 7.28
CA ARG A 127 -1.22 6.81 8.03
C ARG A 127 -2.23 6.09 8.92
N LEU A 128 -2.76 4.98 8.44
CA LEU A 128 -3.67 4.15 9.22
C LEU A 128 -2.98 3.53 10.43
N HIS A 129 -1.73 3.06 10.27
CA HIS A 129 -0.91 2.60 11.38
C HIS A 129 -0.67 3.72 12.42
N ALA A 130 -0.38 4.95 11.98
CA ALA A 130 -0.23 6.07 12.91
C ALA A 130 -1.50 6.32 13.74
N ARG A 131 -2.69 6.19 13.13
CA ARG A 131 -3.98 6.28 13.84
C ARG A 131 -4.21 5.13 14.79
N LEU A 132 -3.81 3.90 14.41
CA LEU A 132 -3.86 2.72 15.27
C LEU A 132 -3.02 2.89 16.55
N ARG A 133 -1.89 3.60 16.48
CA ARG A 133 -1.00 3.87 17.62
C ARG A 133 -1.28 5.19 18.35
N GLY A 134 -2.34 5.92 17.97
CA GLY A 134 -2.66 7.24 18.52
C GLY A 134 -2.80 7.25 20.06
N PRO A 135 -2.60 8.40 20.72
CA PRO A 135 -2.52 8.54 22.19
C PRO A 135 -3.73 8.00 22.95
N GLU A 136 -4.90 7.92 22.29
CA GLU A 136 -6.14 7.40 22.88
C GLU A 136 -6.12 5.87 23.09
N THR A 137 -5.23 5.14 22.41
CA THR A 137 -5.15 3.68 22.55
C THR A 137 -4.37 3.24 23.80
N GLY A 138 -3.62 4.11 24.47
CA GLY A 138 -3.15 3.96 25.86
C GLY A 138 -2.51 2.62 26.27
N GLY A 139 -2.04 1.80 25.31
CA GLY A 139 -1.62 0.42 25.58
C GLY A 139 -2.76 -0.60 25.81
N ALA A 140 -4.02 -0.23 25.61
CA ALA A 140 -5.21 -1.09 25.74
C ALA A 140 -5.48 -1.97 24.49
N GLY A 141 -4.46 -2.21 23.66
CA GLY A 141 -4.57 -3.02 22.43
C GLY A 141 -5.46 -2.40 21.36
N PHE A 142 -5.65 -3.13 20.25
CA PHE A 142 -6.45 -2.66 19.11
C PHE A 142 -7.97 -2.61 19.40
N ALA A 143 -8.44 -3.15 20.53
CA ALA A 143 -9.87 -3.23 20.85
C ALA A 143 -10.52 -1.85 21.06
N ALA A 144 -9.75 -0.84 21.47
CA ALA A 144 -10.20 0.54 21.64
C ALA A 144 -10.10 1.38 20.34
N ALA A 145 -9.58 0.81 19.25
CA ALA A 145 -9.44 1.55 18.00
C ALA A 145 -10.82 1.88 17.40
N GLU A 146 -10.95 3.12 16.98
CA GLU A 146 -12.17 3.72 16.44
C GLU A 146 -12.76 2.92 15.26
N GLU A 147 -14.09 2.84 15.18
CA GLU A 147 -14.83 2.19 14.09
C GLU A 147 -14.30 2.63 12.71
N ASP A 148 -13.97 3.91 12.58
CA ASP A 148 -13.41 4.51 11.36
C ASP A 148 -12.07 3.90 10.93
N VAL A 149 -11.20 3.51 11.87
CA VAL A 149 -9.91 2.87 11.60
C VAL A 149 -10.16 1.45 11.07
N ARG A 150 -11.10 0.72 11.69
CA ARG A 150 -11.50 -0.62 11.25
C ARG A 150 -12.06 -0.59 9.84
N VAL A 151 -13.00 0.30 9.55
CA VAL A 151 -13.61 0.45 8.21
C VAL A 151 -12.55 0.83 7.19
N ALA A 152 -11.64 1.76 7.51
CA ALA A 152 -10.56 2.14 6.62
C ALA A 152 -9.61 0.97 6.30
N LEU A 153 -9.21 0.18 7.31
CA LEU A 153 -8.40 -1.03 7.11
C LEU A 153 -9.14 -2.03 6.22
N GLY A 154 -10.41 -2.30 6.52
CA GLY A 154 -11.26 -3.21 5.77
C GLY A 154 -11.39 -2.82 4.30
N ARG A 155 -11.57 -1.54 3.99
CA ARG A 155 -11.62 -1.03 2.61
C ARG A 155 -10.30 -1.29 1.87
N LEU A 156 -9.16 -1.02 2.50
CA LEU A 156 -7.83 -1.29 1.93
C LEU A 156 -7.63 -2.79 1.68
N LEU A 157 -7.94 -3.63 2.67
CA LEU A 157 -7.85 -5.08 2.53
C LEU A 157 -8.76 -5.62 1.42
N ARG A 158 -9.96 -5.07 1.23
CA ARG A 158 -10.84 -5.47 0.13
C ARG A 158 -10.30 -5.07 -1.24
N ARG A 159 -9.67 -3.90 -1.35
CA ARG A 159 -9.03 -3.40 -2.58
C ARG A 159 -7.82 -4.25 -2.95
N LEU A 160 -6.95 -4.53 -1.98
CA LEU A 160 -5.65 -5.18 -2.18
C LEU A 160 -5.72 -6.71 -2.11
N GLY A 161 -6.56 -7.25 -1.23
CA GLY A 161 -6.64 -8.67 -0.93
C GLY A 161 -7.14 -9.50 -2.10
N LYS A 162 -8.08 -8.97 -2.90
CA LYS A 162 -8.53 -9.62 -4.15
C LYS A 162 -7.41 -9.83 -5.16
N LEU A 163 -6.36 -9.02 -5.08
CA LEU A 163 -5.20 -9.08 -5.96
C LEU A 163 -4.02 -9.82 -5.32
N GLY A 164 -4.15 -10.29 -4.08
CA GLY A 164 -3.04 -10.88 -3.32
C GLY A 164 -1.94 -9.87 -2.96
N LEU A 165 -2.27 -8.57 -2.85
CA LEU A 165 -1.29 -7.49 -2.70
C LEU A 165 -1.20 -6.91 -1.30
N TRP A 166 -2.07 -7.33 -0.37
CA TRP A 166 -2.22 -6.64 0.91
C TRP A 166 -0.94 -6.72 1.76
N ARG A 167 -0.29 -7.89 1.86
CA ARG A 167 0.95 -8.06 2.64
C ARG A 167 2.13 -7.34 1.99
N THR A 168 2.18 -7.36 0.66
CA THR A 168 3.16 -6.57 -0.09
C THR A 168 3.00 -5.07 0.21
N SER A 169 1.77 -4.59 0.36
CA SER A 169 1.50 -3.19 0.72
C SER A 169 1.83 -2.88 2.18
N VAL A 170 1.58 -3.81 3.10
CA VAL A 170 2.00 -3.72 4.51
C VAL A 170 3.52 -3.63 4.61
N LEU A 171 4.26 -4.45 3.85
CA LEU A 171 5.73 -4.41 3.79
C LEU A 171 6.25 -3.06 3.29
N LEU A 172 5.60 -2.47 2.27
CA LEU A 172 6.06 -1.23 1.65
C LEU A 172 5.79 0.02 2.51
N ALA A 173 4.73 0.00 3.32
CA ALA A 173 4.31 1.14 4.13
C ALA A 173 5.45 1.73 4.98
N PRO A 174 6.14 0.98 5.86
CA PRO A 174 7.20 1.53 6.70
C PRO A 174 8.47 1.93 5.93
N LEU A 175 8.66 1.47 4.69
CA LEU A 175 9.79 1.88 3.86
C LEU A 175 9.65 3.34 3.39
N LEU A 176 8.43 3.89 3.33
CA LEU A 176 8.20 5.28 2.94
C LEU A 176 8.85 6.31 3.85
N ALA A 177 9.11 5.95 5.12
CA ALA A 177 9.78 6.82 6.07
C ALA A 177 11.31 6.88 5.87
N MET A 178 11.88 6.03 5.00
CA MET A 178 13.31 6.07 4.67
C MET A 178 13.67 7.34 3.89
N PRO A 179 14.83 7.97 4.16
CA PRO A 179 15.36 9.05 3.32
C PRO A 179 15.48 8.64 1.84
N GLU A 180 15.94 7.42 1.57
CA GLU A 180 16.13 6.87 0.22
C GLU A 180 14.79 6.63 -0.50
N ALA A 181 13.68 6.54 0.24
CA ALA A 181 12.34 6.46 -0.32
C ALA A 181 11.72 7.84 -0.58
N ALA A 182 12.45 8.95 -0.44
CA ALA A 182 11.96 10.25 -0.89
C ALA A 182 11.60 10.19 -2.40
N PRO A 183 10.46 10.78 -2.83
CA PRO A 183 10.08 10.75 -4.24
C PRO A 183 11.14 11.41 -5.14
N LEU A 184 11.50 10.74 -6.22
CA LEU A 184 12.44 11.22 -7.23
C LEU A 184 11.69 11.63 -8.50
N GLY A 185 12.30 12.52 -9.29
CA GLY A 185 11.76 12.90 -10.59
C GLY A 185 10.50 13.77 -10.52
N VAL A 186 10.27 14.41 -9.38
CA VAL A 186 9.19 15.38 -9.13
C VAL A 186 9.78 16.66 -8.55
N ASP A 187 8.95 17.70 -8.41
CA ASP A 187 9.37 18.94 -7.76
C ASP A 187 9.93 18.70 -6.35
N SER A 188 11.02 19.40 -6.02
CA SER A 188 11.75 19.20 -4.76
C SER A 188 10.92 19.51 -3.51
N ALA A 189 10.02 20.50 -3.56
CA ALA A 189 9.14 20.83 -2.44
C ALA A 189 8.05 19.76 -2.28
N ALA A 190 7.50 19.26 -3.39
CA ALA A 190 6.55 18.14 -3.38
C ALA A 190 7.18 16.85 -2.83
N ALA A 191 8.42 16.55 -3.22
CA ALA A 191 9.18 15.41 -2.69
C ALA A 191 9.42 15.55 -1.18
N ALA A 192 9.84 16.73 -0.72
CA ALA A 192 10.08 17.01 0.69
C ALA A 192 8.78 16.88 1.53
N ALA A 193 7.66 17.40 1.03
CA ALA A 193 6.36 17.30 1.69
C ALA A 193 5.90 15.84 1.83
N ALA A 194 5.99 15.05 0.76
CA ALA A 194 5.64 13.63 0.79
C ALA A 194 6.52 12.82 1.75
N ALA A 195 7.82 13.12 1.80
CA ALA A 195 8.73 12.48 2.74
C ALA A 195 8.46 12.91 4.19
N ALA A 196 8.10 14.17 4.43
CA ALA A 196 7.72 14.67 5.76
C ALA A 196 6.43 14.01 6.27
N ASP A 197 5.42 13.90 5.41
CA ASP A 197 4.15 13.21 5.70
C ASP A 197 4.38 11.75 6.07
N ALA A 198 5.16 11.00 5.28
CA ALA A 198 5.51 9.61 5.61
C ALA A 198 6.25 9.48 6.94
N ARG A 199 7.20 10.37 7.23
CA ARG A 199 7.93 10.37 8.52
C ARG A 199 7.03 10.74 9.69
N SER A 200 6.08 11.65 9.52
CA SER A 200 5.12 12.00 10.57
C SER A 200 4.16 10.85 10.89
N ALA A 201 3.83 10.02 9.89
CA ALA A 201 3.03 8.82 10.06
C ALA A 201 3.83 7.62 10.62
N SER A 202 5.13 7.76 10.84
CA SER A 202 5.99 6.73 11.44
C SER A 202 7.08 7.38 12.29
N PRO A 203 6.73 7.97 13.44
CA PRO A 203 7.70 8.65 14.31
C PRO A 203 8.75 7.69 14.87
N GLU A 204 8.46 6.40 14.95
CA GLU A 204 9.39 5.35 15.36
C GLU A 204 10.53 5.16 14.35
N ALA A 205 10.23 5.34 13.05
CA ALA A 205 11.25 5.38 12.01
C ALA A 205 12.15 6.62 12.14
N LEU A 206 11.67 7.73 12.70
CA LEU A 206 12.48 8.92 13.01
C LEU A 206 13.39 8.69 14.22
N GLY A 207 12.86 8.07 15.28
CA GLY A 207 13.62 7.77 16.51
C GLY A 207 14.79 6.81 16.29
N ALA A 208 14.64 5.86 15.36
CA ALA A 208 15.72 4.96 14.96
C ALA A 208 16.66 5.56 13.87
N ALA A 209 16.22 6.53 13.05
CA ALA A 209 17.01 6.95 11.88
C ALA A 209 18.26 7.80 12.19
N ALA A 210 18.33 8.48 13.34
CA ALA A 210 19.49 9.33 13.67
C ALA A 210 20.61 8.52 14.34
N GLY A 211 21.36 7.75 13.54
CA GLY A 211 22.55 7.02 14.00
C GLY A 211 22.29 5.72 14.74
N ALA A 212 21.05 5.20 14.78
CA ALA A 212 20.81 3.88 15.34
C ALA A 212 21.35 2.77 14.40
N PRO A 213 21.70 1.60 14.96
CA PRO A 213 22.11 0.45 14.16
C PRO A 213 21.04 0.05 13.14
N GLU A 214 21.46 -0.39 11.94
CA GLU A 214 20.56 -0.85 10.87
C GLU A 214 19.54 -1.89 11.38
N GLN A 215 19.97 -2.79 12.25
CA GLN A 215 19.11 -3.82 12.85
C GLN A 215 17.94 -3.23 13.66
N ALA A 216 18.17 -2.13 14.38
CA ALA A 216 17.12 -1.45 15.15
C ALA A 216 16.11 -0.77 14.21
N CYS A 217 16.59 -0.14 13.14
CA CYS A 217 15.74 0.42 12.08
C CYS A 217 14.88 -0.67 11.42
N VAL A 218 15.46 -1.84 11.12
CA VAL A 218 14.73 -2.98 10.56
C VAL A 218 13.68 -3.50 11.54
N ALA A 219 14.03 -3.62 12.83
CA ALA A 219 13.10 -4.06 13.87
C ALA A 219 11.90 -3.11 14.02
N ALA A 220 12.13 -1.79 14.05
CA ALA A 220 11.06 -0.80 14.11
C ALA A 220 10.11 -0.90 12.91
N ARG A 221 10.65 -1.07 11.69
CA ARG A 221 9.80 -1.29 10.50
C ARG A 221 9.03 -2.61 10.58
N ALA A 222 9.62 -3.66 11.15
CA ALA A 222 8.94 -4.94 11.35
C ALA A 222 7.80 -4.85 12.38
N GLU A 223 7.91 -3.96 13.38
CA GLU A 223 6.81 -3.66 14.31
C GLU A 223 5.62 -3.04 13.60
N VAL A 224 5.83 -2.06 12.72
CA VAL A 224 4.76 -1.48 11.89
C VAL A 224 4.01 -2.57 11.11
N CYS A 225 4.73 -3.50 10.50
CA CYS A 225 4.12 -4.61 9.75
C CYS A 225 3.32 -5.54 10.67
N ARG A 226 3.89 -5.94 11.82
CA ARG A 226 3.23 -6.82 12.80
C ARG A 226 1.97 -6.19 13.38
N ASP A 227 1.99 -4.90 13.62
CA ASP A 227 0.82 -4.15 14.10
C ASP A 227 -0.32 -4.14 13.09
N LEU A 228 0.00 -3.86 11.82
CA LEU A 228 -1.00 -3.88 10.77
C LEU A 228 -1.60 -5.29 10.62
N GLU A 229 -0.78 -6.34 10.63
CA GLU A 229 -1.27 -7.72 10.61
C GLU A 229 -2.11 -8.06 11.84
N SER A 230 -1.66 -7.68 13.03
CA SER A 230 -2.40 -7.96 14.27
C SER A 230 -3.71 -7.19 14.31
N ALA A 231 -3.77 -5.97 13.78
CA ALA A 231 -5.00 -5.21 13.63
C ALA A 231 -5.99 -5.88 12.67
N VAL A 232 -5.52 -6.53 11.59
CA VAL A 232 -6.41 -7.32 10.71
C VAL A 232 -7.18 -8.36 11.53
N GLY A 233 -6.48 -9.10 12.39
CA GLY A 233 -7.12 -10.15 13.18
C GLY A 233 -7.88 -9.67 14.41
N ALA A 234 -7.38 -8.66 15.09
CA ALA A 234 -8.11 -8.04 16.20
C ALA A 234 -9.44 -7.41 15.74
N PHE A 235 -9.52 -6.97 14.49
CA PHE A 235 -10.75 -6.45 13.89
C PHE A 235 -11.61 -7.51 13.19
N GLY A 236 -11.19 -8.77 13.16
CA GLY A 236 -11.91 -9.84 12.46
C GLY A 236 -12.04 -9.58 10.96
N LEU A 237 -11.03 -8.95 10.34
CA LEU A 237 -11.01 -8.58 8.93
C LEU A 237 -10.29 -9.61 8.03
N GLU A 238 -9.87 -10.75 8.58
CA GLU A 238 -9.23 -11.81 7.81
C GLU A 238 -10.13 -12.27 6.66
N GLY A 239 -9.57 -12.31 5.46
CA GLY A 239 -10.32 -12.73 4.28
C GLY A 239 -11.46 -11.77 3.89
N CYS A 240 -11.53 -10.56 4.45
CA CYS A 240 -12.65 -9.65 4.20
C CYS A 240 -12.80 -9.27 2.72
N TRP A 241 -11.76 -9.39 1.90
CA TRP A 241 -11.81 -9.28 0.44
C TRP A 241 -12.74 -10.28 -0.26
N ALA A 242 -13.02 -11.42 0.37
CA ALA A 242 -13.92 -12.46 -0.14
C ALA A 242 -15.37 -12.32 0.38
N TRP A 243 -15.63 -11.43 1.35
CA TRP A 243 -16.98 -11.29 1.91
C TRP A 243 -17.97 -10.73 0.90
N LYS A 244 -19.15 -11.33 0.87
CA LYS A 244 -20.32 -10.79 0.19
C LYS A 244 -20.97 -9.73 1.09
N PRO A 245 -21.50 -8.63 0.51
CA PRO A 245 -22.33 -7.69 1.26
C PRO A 245 -23.47 -8.42 1.97
N LEU A 246 -23.77 -8.03 3.21
CA LEU A 246 -24.89 -8.60 3.99
C LEU A 246 -26.26 -8.35 3.32
N LEU A 247 -26.39 -7.25 2.58
CA LEU A 247 -27.56 -6.92 1.78
C LEU A 247 -27.16 -6.70 0.33
N ASP A 248 -27.83 -7.38 -0.59
CA ASP A 248 -27.65 -7.18 -2.02
C ASP A 248 -28.35 -5.90 -2.54
N GLY A 249 -28.12 -5.55 -3.80
CA GLY A 249 -28.70 -4.34 -4.38
C GLY A 249 -30.23 -4.34 -4.42
N ARG A 250 -30.88 -5.50 -4.49
CA ARG A 250 -32.34 -5.62 -4.48
C ARG A 250 -32.88 -5.42 -3.08
N GLU A 251 -32.23 -6.01 -2.09
CA GLU A 251 -32.56 -5.83 -0.67
C GLU A 251 -32.41 -4.37 -0.25
N VAL A 252 -31.30 -3.71 -0.64
CA VAL A 252 -31.08 -2.29 -0.39
C VAL A 252 -32.16 -1.41 -1.04
N MET A 253 -32.54 -1.71 -2.29
CA MET A 253 -33.62 -1.00 -2.98
C MET A 253 -34.96 -1.15 -2.26
N ALA A 254 -35.31 -2.38 -1.84
CA ALA A 254 -36.56 -2.66 -1.15
C ALA A 254 -36.61 -1.97 0.21
N GLU A 255 -35.51 -2.00 0.96
CA GLU A 255 -35.41 -1.47 2.31
C GLU A 255 -35.50 0.07 2.34
N LEU A 256 -34.79 0.74 1.43
CA LEU A 256 -34.75 2.20 1.35
C LEU A 256 -35.79 2.80 0.38
N ARG A 257 -36.60 1.96 -0.27
CA ARG A 257 -37.54 2.34 -1.34
C ARG A 257 -36.88 3.17 -2.45
N LEU A 258 -35.63 2.83 -2.79
CA LEU A 258 -34.85 3.54 -3.79
C LEU A 258 -35.20 3.10 -5.21
N PRO A 259 -35.29 4.03 -6.17
CA PRO A 259 -35.34 3.66 -7.58
C PRO A 259 -34.00 3.05 -8.00
N LYS A 260 -34.02 2.24 -9.07
CA LYS A 260 -32.78 1.76 -9.68
C LYS A 260 -31.95 2.95 -10.15
N GLY A 261 -30.73 3.07 -9.66
CA GLY A 261 -29.84 4.17 -10.01
C GLY A 261 -28.57 4.24 -9.16
N PRO A 262 -27.74 5.28 -9.34
CA PRO A 262 -26.48 5.46 -8.62
C PRO A 262 -26.63 5.46 -7.09
N GLN A 263 -27.77 5.91 -6.58
CA GLN A 263 -28.11 5.90 -5.15
C GLN A 263 -28.06 4.50 -4.53
N VAL A 264 -28.41 3.46 -5.30
CA VAL A 264 -28.30 2.06 -4.84
C VAL A 264 -26.85 1.68 -4.62
N GLY A 265 -25.94 2.10 -5.51
CA GLY A 265 -24.50 1.88 -5.35
C GLY A 265 -23.93 2.58 -4.11
N ALA A 266 -24.34 3.82 -3.85
CA ALA A 266 -23.95 4.56 -2.64
C ALA A 266 -24.48 3.90 -1.36
N ALA A 267 -25.73 3.42 -1.36
CA ALA A 267 -26.30 2.69 -0.24
C ALA A 267 -25.62 1.32 -0.03
N SER A 268 -25.29 0.59 -1.10
CA SER A 268 -24.53 -0.66 -1.01
C SER A 268 -23.11 -0.45 -0.47
N ALA A 269 -22.47 0.68 -0.79
CA ALA A 269 -21.18 1.04 -0.19
C ALA A 269 -21.31 1.26 1.32
N ARG A 270 -22.35 1.99 1.76
CA ARG A 270 -22.67 2.19 3.19
C ARG A 270 -22.92 0.86 3.93
N VAL A 271 -23.65 -0.07 3.32
CA VAL A 271 -23.85 -1.43 3.86
C VAL A 271 -22.51 -2.14 4.05
N LEU A 272 -21.63 -2.06 3.07
CA LEU A 272 -20.32 -2.70 3.16
C LEU A 272 -19.46 -2.07 4.26
N ASP A 273 -19.47 -0.74 4.38
CA ASP A 273 -18.74 -0.04 5.44
C ASP A 273 -19.25 -0.44 6.82
N TRP A 274 -20.56 -0.49 6.99
CA TRP A 274 -21.17 -0.96 8.24
C TRP A 274 -20.81 -2.42 8.55
N GLN A 275 -20.76 -3.29 7.53
CA GLN A 275 -20.32 -4.68 7.70
C GLN A 275 -18.84 -4.78 8.10
N LEU A 276 -17.98 -3.89 7.60
CA LEU A 276 -16.57 -3.80 8.02
C LEU A 276 -16.44 -3.30 9.46
N ALA A 277 -17.31 -2.38 9.87
CA ALA A 277 -17.42 -1.93 11.25
C ALA A 277 -17.92 -3.04 12.19
N HIS A 278 -18.85 -3.87 11.72
CA HIS A 278 -19.56 -4.88 12.50
C HIS A 278 -19.43 -6.28 11.87
N PRO A 279 -18.21 -6.88 11.86
CA PRO A 279 -17.92 -8.11 11.11
C PRO A 279 -18.71 -9.34 11.60
N THR A 280 -19.20 -9.31 12.83
CA THR A 280 -20.00 -10.39 13.45
C THR A 280 -21.50 -10.15 13.39
N ALA A 281 -21.95 -8.99 12.89
CA ALA A 281 -23.37 -8.64 12.89
C ALA A 281 -24.14 -9.30 11.75
N SER A 282 -25.45 -9.47 11.97
CA SER A 282 -26.32 -10.20 11.04
C SER A 282 -26.85 -9.29 9.92
N ALA A 283 -27.45 -9.91 8.91
CA ALA A 283 -28.18 -9.17 7.88
C ALA A 283 -29.39 -8.42 8.46
N GLU A 284 -30.01 -8.90 9.54
CA GLU A 284 -31.13 -8.22 10.20
C GLU A 284 -30.68 -6.95 10.90
N ASP A 285 -29.54 -7.00 11.61
CA ASP A 285 -28.91 -5.84 12.23
C ASP A 285 -28.57 -4.78 11.18
N CYS A 286 -28.04 -5.22 10.03
CA CYS A 286 -27.73 -4.34 8.91
C CYS A 286 -28.98 -3.64 8.36
N ARG A 287 -30.10 -4.36 8.21
CA ARG A 287 -31.39 -3.78 7.77
C ARG A 287 -31.90 -2.76 8.77
N ALA A 288 -31.85 -3.08 10.06
CA ALA A 288 -32.29 -2.16 11.12
C ALA A 288 -31.47 -0.87 11.11
N TRP A 289 -30.15 -0.97 10.97
CA TRP A 289 -29.27 0.19 10.81
C TRP A 289 -29.56 0.96 9.51
N LEU A 290 -29.73 0.28 8.38
CA LEU A 290 -29.95 0.94 7.10
C LEU A 290 -31.24 1.79 7.11
N ARG A 291 -32.30 1.30 7.78
CA ARG A 291 -33.54 2.05 8.01
C ARG A 291 -33.33 3.30 8.86
N SER A 292 -32.53 3.22 9.92
CA SER A 292 -32.33 4.34 10.85
C SER A 292 -31.53 5.49 10.21
N GLN A 293 -30.68 5.18 9.24
CA GLN A 293 -29.85 6.16 8.55
C GLN A 293 -30.55 6.84 7.35
N GLY A 294 -31.56 6.20 6.76
CA GLY A 294 -32.29 6.73 5.60
C GLY A 294 -31.50 6.72 4.27
N PRO A 295 -32.12 7.18 3.16
CA PRO A 295 -31.52 7.19 1.83
C PRO A 295 -30.31 8.13 1.76
N PRO A 296 -29.29 7.84 0.94
CA PRO A 296 -28.13 8.71 0.79
C PRO A 296 -28.56 10.08 0.22
N SER A 297 -28.02 11.16 0.78
CA SER A 297 -28.22 12.53 0.29
C SER A 297 -27.69 12.65 -1.15
N THR A 298 -28.49 13.23 -2.04
CA THR A 298 -28.15 13.51 -3.46
C THR A 298 -27.09 14.59 -3.62
#